data_AF-A0A0D1X2J4-F1
#
_entry.id   AF-A0A0D1X2J4-F1
#
_cell.length_a   1.000
_cell.length_b   1.000
_cell.length_c   1.000
_cell.angle_alpha   90.00
_cell.angle_beta   90.00
_cell.angle_gamma   90.00
#
_symmetry.space_group_name_H-M   'P 1'
#
loop_
_entity.id
_entity.type
_entity.pdbx_description
1 polymer ?
#
loop_
_entity_poly.entity_id
_entity_poly.type
_entity_poly.pdbx_seq_one_letter_code
_entity_poly.pdbx_strand_id
1 'polypeptide(L)'
;MHHYRVTILGTDSVNRKNNINGLSYQQDALTTYNGWQYAVFYASKPHATEPLYLHLARRPLAQDDWEVLVFQDYEQVTDDGHNTAQLGICRGDGSIHLSYDHHCDKLRYRHSTPRLAQTPDQFDWSARHFTSTLDSLPGLVASPDYFVDVSYPRFLSVGDDLLFTHRLGRAGCGSDVLYQYCSRNATYSFIGQHLTGVDNNPYINGLDHHNGRLHITWTYRGFVWYEGWDDPLDVKHKSQAGPNGAENNYNLCYAFSDDLGITWKNGHNVVVADISQGQSVMPDMAGIVAFSIPKNSGLINQESQAVDLEGGVHMLNRQTDFGLRTQF
;
A
#
# COMPACT_ATOMS: atom_id res chain seq x y z
N MET A 1 0.03 30.22 20.63
CA MET A 1 -1.24 29.48 20.41
C MET A 1 -1.15 28.92 18.99
N HIS A 2 -0.93 27.62 18.83
CA HIS A 2 -0.86 27.03 17.49
C HIS A 2 -2.28 26.97 16.92
N HIS A 3 -2.52 27.70 15.83
CA HIS A 3 -3.78 27.60 15.09
C HIS A 3 -3.70 26.35 14.23
N TYR A 4 -4.31 25.26 14.69
CA TYR A 4 -4.52 24.08 13.85
C TYR A 4 -5.69 24.35 12.92
N ARG A 5 -5.49 24.18 11.61
CA ARG A 5 -6.55 24.21 10.60
C ARG A 5 -7.09 22.79 10.46
N VAL A 6 -8.40 22.63 10.64
CA VAL A 6 -9.08 21.33 10.56
C VAL A 6 -10.10 21.39 9.44
N THR A 7 -10.08 20.39 8.56
CA THR A 7 -11.08 20.19 7.51
C THR A 7 -11.56 18.76 7.53
N ILE A 8 -12.85 18.55 7.29
CA ILE A 8 -13.53 17.27 7.50
C ILE A 8 -13.92 16.69 6.14
N LEU A 9 -13.50 15.45 5.85
CA LEU A 9 -13.86 14.72 4.62
C LEU A 9 -15.20 14.00 4.73
N GLY A 10 -15.58 13.61 5.94
CA GLY A 10 -16.80 12.86 6.22
C GLY A 10 -16.74 12.21 7.60
N THR A 11 -17.70 11.32 7.85
CA THR A 11 -17.77 10.48 9.04
C THR A 11 -17.63 9.03 8.66
N ASP A 12 -16.83 8.27 9.40
CA ASP A 12 -16.75 6.81 9.23
C ASP A 12 -18.08 6.13 9.57
N SER A 13 -18.30 4.94 9.01
CA SER A 13 -19.50 4.15 9.29
C SER A 13 -19.54 3.72 10.74
N VAL A 14 -20.67 3.97 11.40
CA VAL A 14 -20.94 3.52 12.78
C VAL A 14 -21.39 2.05 12.86
N ASN A 15 -21.63 1.40 11.71
CA ASN A 15 -22.13 0.03 11.63
C ASN A 15 -21.02 -1.02 11.41
N ARG A 16 -19.77 -0.58 11.26
CA ARG A 16 -18.61 -1.45 11.06
C ARG A 16 -17.90 -1.71 12.38
N LYS A 17 -17.38 -2.92 12.56
CA LYS A 17 -16.50 -3.29 13.67
C LYS A 17 -15.06 -2.90 13.39
N ASN A 18 -14.65 -2.94 12.12
CA ASN A 18 -13.29 -2.62 11.71
C ASN A 18 -13.24 -1.22 11.11
N ASN A 19 -12.17 -0.49 11.44
CA ASN A 19 -11.83 0.73 10.72
C ASN A 19 -11.30 0.36 9.33
N ILE A 20 -11.63 1.14 8.32
CA ILE A 20 -11.17 0.95 6.93
C ILE A 20 -10.49 2.20 6.36
N ASN A 21 -10.65 3.34 7.02
CA ASN A 21 -10.01 4.62 6.71
C ASN A 21 -8.98 4.97 7.79
N GLY A 22 -7.94 5.70 7.40
CA GLY A 22 -6.95 6.27 8.33
C GLY A 22 -6.05 5.24 9.01
N LEU A 23 -5.95 4.04 8.45
CA LEU A 23 -5.06 2.99 8.92
C LEU A 23 -3.62 3.23 8.43
N SER A 24 -2.63 2.81 9.20
CA SER A 24 -1.20 3.06 8.91
C SER A 24 -0.76 2.51 7.55
N TYR A 25 -1.38 1.43 7.09
CA TYR A 25 -1.13 0.78 5.81
C TYR A 25 -2.00 1.30 4.65
N GLN A 26 -2.84 2.33 4.89
CA GLN A 26 -3.50 3.09 3.83
C GLN A 26 -2.54 4.12 3.24
N GLN A 27 -1.57 3.65 2.45
CA GLN A 27 -0.46 4.45 1.93
C GLN A 27 -0.56 4.61 0.39
N ASP A 28 -1.01 5.74 -0.14
CA ASP A 28 -1.48 6.96 0.55
C ASP A 28 -3.00 7.08 0.60
N ALA A 29 -3.54 7.53 1.73
CA ALA A 29 -4.92 8.01 1.87
C ALA A 29 -5.08 9.46 1.39
N LEU A 30 -4.00 10.25 1.45
CA LEU A 30 -3.97 11.68 1.22
C LEU A 30 -2.65 12.06 0.56
N THR A 31 -2.69 12.72 -0.59
CA THR A 31 -1.49 13.19 -1.27
C THR A 31 -1.67 14.60 -1.82
N THR A 32 -0.57 15.28 -2.11
CA THR A 32 -0.56 16.64 -2.66
C THR A 32 0.19 16.66 -3.97
N TYR A 33 -0.41 17.27 -4.98
CA TYR A 33 0.20 17.45 -6.28
C TYR A 33 -0.25 18.79 -6.89
N ASN A 34 0.72 19.53 -7.43
CA ASN A 34 0.50 20.79 -8.13
C ASN A 34 -0.38 21.83 -7.39
N GLY A 35 -0.19 21.99 -6.08
CA GLY A 35 -0.96 22.95 -5.26
C GLY A 35 -2.36 22.47 -4.83
N TRP A 36 -2.72 21.23 -5.17
CA TRP A 36 -3.97 20.57 -4.80
C TRP A 36 -3.70 19.38 -3.88
N GLN A 37 -4.63 19.15 -2.96
CA GLN A 37 -4.66 18.00 -2.09
C GLN A 37 -5.76 17.06 -2.53
N TYR A 38 -5.48 15.76 -2.49
CA TYR A 38 -6.39 14.69 -2.90
C TYR A 38 -6.48 13.65 -1.79
N ALA A 39 -7.70 13.18 -1.49
CA ALA A 39 -7.94 12.20 -0.45
C ALA A 39 -8.84 11.06 -0.96
N VAL A 40 -8.51 9.83 -0.59
CA VAL A 40 -9.35 8.65 -0.88
C VAL A 40 -9.83 8.03 0.43
N PHE A 41 -11.12 7.71 0.50
CA PHE A 41 -11.75 7.13 1.69
C PHE A 41 -13.04 6.41 1.33
N TYR A 42 -13.53 5.59 2.26
CA TYR A 42 -14.85 5.01 2.20
C TYR A 42 -15.86 5.80 3.03
N ALA A 43 -17.03 6.03 2.47
CA ALA A 43 -18.17 6.56 3.20
C ALA A 43 -19.47 6.01 2.59
N SER A 44 -20.57 6.07 3.34
CA SER A 44 -21.89 5.84 2.77
C SER A 44 -22.34 7.03 1.93
N LYS A 45 -23.30 6.81 1.03
CA LYS A 45 -23.98 7.92 0.35
C LYS A 45 -24.73 8.79 1.38
N PRO A 46 -24.99 10.08 1.08
CA PRO A 46 -25.79 10.92 1.96
C PRO A 46 -27.11 10.24 2.36
N HIS A 47 -27.42 10.27 3.66
CA HIS A 47 -28.60 9.63 4.27
C HIS A 47 -28.64 8.09 4.24
N ALA A 48 -27.58 7.42 3.78
CA ALA A 48 -27.39 5.98 3.93
C ALA A 48 -26.36 5.70 5.03
N THR A 49 -26.40 4.49 5.60
CA THR A 49 -25.36 4.01 6.53
C THR A 49 -24.50 2.91 5.93
N GLU A 50 -25.04 2.18 4.94
CA GLU A 50 -24.40 1.09 4.19
C GLU A 50 -25.08 0.99 2.80
N PRO A 51 -24.45 0.37 1.80
CA PRO A 51 -23.04 -0.03 1.78
C PRO A 51 -22.11 1.19 1.73
N LEU A 52 -20.81 0.98 1.90
CA LEU A 52 -19.81 2.02 1.70
C LEU A 52 -19.41 2.08 0.23
N TYR A 53 -19.03 3.28 -0.21
CA TYR A 53 -18.57 3.55 -1.57
C TYR A 53 -17.22 4.25 -1.52
N LEU A 54 -16.41 4.04 -2.56
CA LEU A 54 -15.14 4.73 -2.71
C LEU A 54 -15.39 6.21 -3.02
N HIS A 55 -14.87 7.08 -2.17
CA HIS A 55 -14.88 8.53 -2.32
C HIS A 55 -13.47 9.00 -2.69
N LEU A 56 -13.40 9.92 -3.64
CA LEU A 56 -12.19 10.64 -3.99
C LEU A 56 -12.47 12.15 -3.89
N ALA A 57 -11.79 12.81 -2.96
CA ALA A 57 -11.95 14.24 -2.73
C ALA A 57 -10.73 15.01 -3.23
N ARG A 58 -10.93 16.27 -3.64
CA ARG A 58 -9.85 17.21 -3.93
C ARG A 58 -10.14 18.60 -3.37
N ARG A 59 -9.09 19.37 -3.14
CA ARG A 59 -9.18 20.81 -2.87
C ARG A 59 -7.88 21.54 -3.23
N PRO A 60 -7.91 22.85 -3.54
CA PRO A 60 -6.71 23.67 -3.50
C PRO A 60 -6.17 23.77 -2.08
N LEU A 61 -4.85 23.77 -1.87
CA LEU A 61 -4.24 23.91 -0.53
C LEU A 61 -4.63 25.22 0.19
N ALA A 62 -4.97 26.26 -0.58
CA ALA A 62 -5.42 27.53 -0.04
C ALA A 62 -6.85 27.47 0.55
N GLN A 63 -7.66 26.48 0.15
CA GLN A 63 -9.08 26.40 0.49
C GLN A 63 -9.38 25.30 1.51
N ASP A 64 -10.52 25.41 2.18
CA ASP A 64 -10.98 24.42 3.17
C ASP A 64 -11.99 23.42 2.61
N ASP A 65 -12.76 23.85 1.61
CA ASP A 65 -13.85 23.05 1.07
C ASP A 65 -13.32 21.96 0.15
N TRP A 66 -13.85 20.75 0.34
CA TRP A 66 -13.53 19.58 -0.46
C TRP A 66 -14.56 19.35 -1.55
N GLU A 67 -14.11 19.21 -2.79
CA GLU A 67 -14.91 18.66 -3.88
C GLU A 67 -14.86 17.13 -3.78
N VAL A 68 -16.00 16.48 -3.56
CA VAL A 68 -16.05 15.02 -3.34
C VAL A 68 -16.74 14.32 -4.50
N LEU A 69 -16.04 13.35 -5.08
CA LEU A 69 -16.55 12.42 -6.08
C LEU A 69 -16.84 11.07 -5.43
N VAL A 70 -17.99 10.46 -5.73
CA VAL A 70 -18.38 9.12 -5.27
C VAL A 70 -18.44 8.16 -6.45
N PHE A 71 -17.68 7.06 -6.39
CA PHE A 71 -17.77 5.97 -7.36
C PHE A 71 -18.90 5.01 -6.96
N GLN A 72 -19.96 4.97 -7.75
CA GLN A 72 -21.19 4.24 -7.41
C GLN A 72 -21.27 2.83 -8.01
N ASP A 73 -20.29 2.45 -8.83
CA ASP A 73 -20.22 1.19 -9.56
C ASP A 73 -19.56 0.05 -8.76
N TYR A 74 -19.22 0.30 -7.49
CA TYR A 74 -18.63 -0.68 -6.58
C TYR A 74 -19.13 -0.48 -5.15
N GLU A 75 -19.81 -1.50 -4.61
CA GLU A 75 -20.28 -1.51 -3.22
C GLU A 75 -19.26 -2.23 -2.33
N GLN A 76 -18.71 -1.52 -1.34
CA GLN A 76 -17.87 -2.09 -0.31
C GLN A 76 -18.77 -2.58 0.82
N VAL A 77 -18.86 -3.90 0.99
CA VAL A 77 -19.77 -4.56 1.95
C VAL A 77 -19.06 -5.35 3.05
N THR A 78 -17.82 -5.75 2.80
CA THR A 78 -17.06 -6.60 3.72
C THR A 78 -16.51 -5.78 4.88
N ASP A 79 -16.93 -6.09 6.11
CA ASP A 79 -16.38 -5.48 7.32
C ASP A 79 -15.02 -6.09 7.67
N ASP A 80 -13.98 -5.65 6.96
CA ASP A 80 -12.59 -6.08 7.12
C ASP A 80 -11.66 -4.86 7.05
N GLY A 81 -10.84 -4.66 8.08
CA GLY A 81 -9.92 -3.52 8.15
C GLY A 81 -8.76 -3.58 7.14
N HIS A 82 -8.50 -4.74 6.54
CA HIS A 82 -7.49 -4.85 5.48
C HIS A 82 -7.89 -4.14 4.19
N ASN A 83 -9.20 -4.00 3.97
CA ASN A 83 -9.83 -3.58 2.71
C ASN A 83 -9.76 -2.07 2.46
N THR A 84 -8.67 -1.43 2.87
CA THR A 84 -8.40 0.01 2.67
C THR A 84 -8.33 0.39 1.19
N ALA A 85 -8.34 1.70 0.92
CA ALA A 85 -8.20 2.28 -0.41
C ALA A 85 -6.99 3.20 -0.51
N GLN A 86 -6.28 3.14 -1.63
CA GLN A 86 -5.00 3.80 -1.83
C GLN A 86 -5.02 4.66 -3.08
N LEU A 87 -4.30 5.77 -3.00
CA LEU A 87 -4.25 6.82 -4.00
C LEU A 87 -2.81 7.04 -4.45
N GLY A 88 -2.59 7.03 -5.76
CA GLY A 88 -1.35 7.44 -6.41
C GLY A 88 -1.62 8.52 -7.45
N ILE A 89 -0.68 9.44 -7.63
CA ILE A 89 -0.70 10.40 -8.74
C ILE A 89 0.59 10.25 -9.52
N CYS A 90 0.46 9.93 -10.81
CA CYS A 90 1.58 9.93 -11.72
C CYS A 90 1.96 11.38 -12.07
N ARG A 91 3.19 11.80 -11.73
CA ARG A 91 3.57 13.22 -11.82
C ARG A 91 3.82 13.70 -13.26
N GLY A 92 4.19 12.79 -14.16
CA GLY A 92 4.52 13.13 -15.55
C GLY A 92 3.30 13.42 -16.40
N ASP A 93 2.20 12.69 -16.17
CA ASP A 93 0.97 12.84 -16.93
C ASP A 93 -0.23 13.32 -16.10
N GLY A 94 -0.12 13.41 -14.78
CA GLY A 94 -1.20 13.86 -13.89
C GLY A 94 -2.39 12.91 -13.79
N SER A 95 -2.23 11.64 -14.18
CA SER A 95 -3.26 10.63 -13.97
C SER A 95 -3.35 10.24 -12.49
N ILE A 96 -4.58 10.03 -12.02
CA ILE A 96 -4.90 9.57 -10.66
C ILE A 96 -5.15 8.07 -10.70
N HIS A 97 -4.49 7.30 -9.83
CA HIS A 97 -4.54 5.85 -9.75
C HIS A 97 -5.11 5.44 -8.39
N LEU A 98 -6.03 4.48 -8.40
CA LEU A 98 -6.72 3.98 -7.21
C LEU A 98 -6.66 2.45 -7.20
N SER A 99 -6.40 1.87 -6.03
CA SER A 99 -6.59 0.44 -5.76
C SER A 99 -7.21 0.28 -4.38
N TYR A 100 -8.08 -0.72 -4.21
CA TYR A 100 -8.99 -0.72 -3.06
C TYR A 100 -9.67 -2.07 -2.77
N ASP A 101 -10.10 -2.24 -1.52
CA ASP A 101 -10.95 -3.35 -1.01
C ASP A 101 -10.32 -4.75 -1.01
N HIS A 102 -9.01 -4.88 -0.78
CA HIS A 102 -8.30 -6.16 -0.89
C HIS A 102 -7.96 -6.85 0.43
N HIS A 103 -8.33 -8.13 0.53
CA HIS A 103 -7.72 -9.07 1.45
C HIS A 103 -7.64 -10.48 0.84
N CYS A 104 -6.54 -10.74 0.12
CA CYS A 104 -6.35 -11.91 -0.74
C CYS A 104 -7.51 -12.00 -1.75
N ASP A 105 -7.70 -10.91 -2.50
CA ASP A 105 -8.78 -10.78 -3.46
C ASP A 105 -8.23 -10.45 -4.85
N LYS A 106 -9.09 -10.59 -5.86
CA LYS A 106 -8.80 -10.11 -7.21
C LYS A 106 -8.48 -8.62 -7.19
N LEU A 107 -7.52 -8.20 -8.03
CA LEU A 107 -7.20 -6.80 -8.21
C LEU A 107 -8.46 -6.00 -8.52
N ARG A 108 -8.54 -4.84 -7.87
CA ARG A 108 -9.56 -3.81 -8.09
C ARG A 108 -8.78 -2.53 -8.22
N TYR A 109 -8.75 -2.03 -9.44
CA TYR A 109 -7.91 -0.92 -9.82
C TYR A 109 -8.71 0.02 -10.72
N ARG A 110 -8.41 1.31 -10.63
CA ARG A 110 -9.02 2.36 -11.44
C ARG A 110 -7.98 3.44 -11.70
N HIS A 111 -8.07 4.07 -12.86
CA HIS A 111 -7.30 5.28 -13.11
C HIS A 111 -8.11 6.34 -13.85
N SER A 112 -7.65 7.58 -13.76
CA SER A 112 -8.20 8.69 -14.51
C SER A 112 -7.60 8.82 -15.90
N THR A 113 -8.23 9.65 -16.73
CA THR A 113 -7.60 10.23 -17.92
C THR A 113 -6.37 11.06 -17.51
N PRO A 114 -5.36 11.17 -18.40
CA PRO A 114 -4.23 12.05 -18.18
C PRO A 114 -4.65 13.52 -17.99
N ARG A 115 -3.79 14.27 -17.30
CA ARG A 115 -3.87 15.69 -16.93
C ARG A 115 -4.89 16.04 -15.85
N LEU A 116 -5.69 15.09 -15.37
CA LEU A 116 -6.75 15.37 -14.39
C LEU A 116 -6.22 16.05 -13.13
N ALA A 117 -5.08 15.59 -12.60
CA ALA A 117 -4.42 16.22 -11.45
C ALA A 117 -3.40 17.31 -11.82
N GLN A 118 -2.94 17.34 -13.08
CA GLN A 118 -1.96 18.33 -13.56
C GLN A 118 -2.61 19.68 -13.86
N THR A 119 -3.80 19.68 -14.43
CA THR A 119 -4.58 20.88 -14.75
C THR A 119 -5.99 20.76 -14.17
N PRO A 120 -6.14 20.66 -12.84
CA PRO A 120 -7.41 20.30 -12.19
C PRO A 120 -8.56 21.26 -12.50
N ASP A 121 -8.26 22.54 -12.74
CA ASP A 121 -9.24 23.56 -13.13
C ASP A 121 -9.85 23.37 -14.54
N GLN A 122 -9.21 22.55 -15.39
CA GLN A 122 -9.69 22.26 -16.75
C GLN A 122 -10.69 21.10 -16.81
N PHE A 123 -10.92 20.43 -15.67
CA PHE A 123 -11.78 19.26 -15.58
C PHE A 123 -12.85 19.48 -14.49
N ASP A 124 -14.08 19.14 -14.82
CA ASP A 124 -15.11 18.92 -13.80
C ASP A 124 -14.75 17.69 -12.95
N TRP A 125 -15.08 17.74 -11.67
CA TRP A 125 -14.80 16.65 -10.75
C TRP A 125 -15.86 15.55 -10.85
N SER A 126 -15.63 14.58 -11.75
CA SER A 126 -16.64 13.60 -12.16
C SER A 126 -16.03 12.23 -12.46
N ALA A 127 -16.81 11.17 -12.17
CA ALA A 127 -16.43 9.77 -12.44
C ALA A 127 -16.22 9.47 -13.92
N ARG A 128 -16.74 10.33 -14.83
CA ARG A 128 -16.56 10.17 -16.29
C ARG A 128 -15.10 10.22 -16.73
N HIS A 129 -14.22 10.81 -15.93
CA HIS A 129 -12.78 10.85 -16.21
C HIS A 129 -12.05 9.62 -15.73
N PHE A 130 -12.73 8.65 -15.13
CA PHE A 130 -12.12 7.43 -14.63
C PHE A 130 -12.67 6.20 -15.35
N THR A 131 -11.87 5.14 -15.36
CA THR A 131 -12.36 3.82 -15.77
C THR A 131 -13.41 3.30 -14.80
N SER A 132 -14.15 2.26 -15.21
CA SER A 132 -14.77 1.33 -14.26
C SER A 132 -13.69 0.61 -13.45
N THR A 133 -14.10 -0.17 -12.45
CA THR A 133 -13.19 -1.10 -11.77
C THR A 133 -12.58 -2.09 -12.77
N LEU A 134 -11.25 -2.13 -12.81
CA LEU A 134 -10.44 -3.05 -13.60
C LEU A 134 -9.84 -4.12 -12.69
N ASP A 135 -9.56 -5.27 -13.28
CA ASP A 135 -8.88 -6.41 -12.66
C ASP A 135 -7.45 -6.61 -13.19
N SER A 136 -6.93 -5.60 -13.87
CA SER A 136 -5.62 -5.57 -14.50
C SER A 136 -5.09 -4.13 -14.54
N LEU A 137 -3.78 -4.01 -14.71
CA LEU A 137 -3.10 -2.74 -14.91
C LEU A 137 -3.00 -2.43 -16.42
N PRO A 138 -3.17 -1.17 -16.85
CA PRO A 138 -3.12 -0.81 -18.27
C PRO A 138 -1.78 -1.21 -18.89
N GLY A 139 -1.82 -1.85 -20.06
CA GLY A 139 -0.64 -2.37 -20.74
C GLY A 139 -0.21 -3.78 -20.32
N LEU A 140 -0.75 -4.31 -19.22
CA LEU A 140 -0.59 -5.69 -18.82
C LEU A 140 -1.88 -6.46 -19.09
N VAL A 141 -1.75 -7.68 -19.61
CA VAL A 141 -2.87 -8.63 -19.61
C VAL A 141 -3.12 -9.03 -18.16
N ALA A 142 -4.38 -9.29 -17.80
CA ALA A 142 -4.69 -9.89 -16.52
C ALA A 142 -3.86 -11.17 -16.33
N SER A 143 -2.82 -11.10 -15.51
CA SER A 143 -2.04 -12.27 -15.12
C SER A 143 -2.81 -12.95 -13.99
N PRO A 144 -3.29 -14.19 -14.18
CA PRO A 144 -4.06 -14.87 -13.14
C PRO A 144 -3.24 -15.08 -11.88
N ASP A 145 -1.91 -15.12 -11.93
CA ASP A 145 -1.12 -15.45 -10.74
C ASP A 145 -0.90 -14.24 -9.82
N TYR A 146 -0.75 -13.05 -10.40
CA TYR A 146 -0.42 -11.86 -9.61
C TYR A 146 -1.61 -10.98 -9.25
N PHE A 147 -2.76 -11.11 -9.93
CA PHE A 147 -3.92 -10.25 -9.70
C PHE A 147 -5.10 -10.97 -9.03
N VAL A 148 -4.91 -12.14 -8.41
CA VAL A 148 -5.98 -12.91 -7.75
C VAL A 148 -5.93 -12.91 -6.22
N ASP A 149 -4.74 -12.73 -5.64
CA ASP A 149 -4.52 -12.73 -4.18
C ASP A 149 -3.86 -11.41 -3.72
N VAL A 150 -4.41 -10.29 -4.18
CA VAL A 150 -3.91 -8.95 -3.85
C VAL A 150 -4.24 -8.61 -2.40
N SER A 151 -3.30 -7.95 -1.72
CA SER A 151 -3.51 -7.24 -0.45
C SER A 151 -2.57 -6.04 -0.37
N TYR A 152 -2.97 -5.00 0.36
CA TYR A 152 -2.11 -3.83 0.67
C TYR A 152 -1.45 -3.16 -0.55
N PRO A 153 -2.20 -2.79 -1.59
CA PRO A 153 -1.62 -2.05 -2.71
C PRO A 153 -1.06 -0.71 -2.23
N ARG A 154 0.01 -0.22 -2.87
CA ARG A 154 0.64 1.08 -2.60
C ARG A 154 1.12 1.70 -3.89
N PHE A 155 1.09 3.03 -3.93
CA PHE A 155 1.62 3.81 -5.04
C PHE A 155 2.77 4.68 -4.54
N LEU A 156 3.79 4.87 -5.38
CA LEU A 156 4.90 5.78 -5.10
C LEU A 156 5.26 6.56 -6.36
N SER A 157 5.10 7.88 -6.34
CA SER A 157 5.53 8.71 -7.46
C SER A 157 7.06 8.74 -7.51
N VAL A 158 7.65 8.42 -8.67
CA VAL A 158 9.11 8.44 -8.86
C VAL A 158 9.47 9.17 -10.14
N GLY A 159 10.06 10.36 -10.00
CA GLY A 159 10.27 11.26 -11.13
C GLY A 159 8.93 11.61 -11.79
N ASP A 160 8.83 11.36 -13.08
CA ASP A 160 7.60 11.53 -13.88
C ASP A 160 6.70 10.29 -13.87
N ASP A 161 7.18 9.16 -13.35
CA ASP A 161 6.50 7.86 -13.40
C ASP A 161 5.86 7.52 -12.04
N LEU A 162 5.20 6.36 -11.97
CA LEU A 162 4.53 5.86 -10.77
C LEU A 162 4.91 4.39 -10.55
N LEU A 163 5.36 4.04 -9.35
CA LEU A 163 5.50 2.65 -8.94
C LEU A 163 4.20 2.19 -8.29
N PHE A 164 3.87 0.92 -8.52
CA PHE A 164 2.79 0.21 -7.85
C PHE A 164 3.34 -1.07 -7.24
N THR A 165 3.09 -1.28 -5.96
CA THR A 165 3.44 -2.52 -5.25
C THR A 165 2.22 -3.05 -4.54
N HIS A 166 2.13 -4.37 -4.43
CA HIS A 166 1.16 -5.00 -3.56
C HIS A 166 1.70 -6.34 -3.08
N ARG A 167 1.10 -6.83 -1.99
CA ARG A 167 1.35 -8.17 -1.48
C ARG A 167 0.53 -9.18 -2.27
N LEU A 168 1.15 -10.34 -2.51
CA LEU A 168 0.57 -11.56 -3.03
C LEU A 168 0.35 -12.56 -1.91
N GLY A 169 -0.65 -13.41 -2.06
CA GLY A 169 -0.80 -14.64 -1.29
C GLY A 169 -1.31 -14.44 0.14
N ARG A 170 -1.39 -15.57 0.86
CA ARG A 170 -2.07 -15.68 2.16
C ARG A 170 -1.12 -15.41 3.32
N ALA A 171 -1.69 -15.08 4.49
CA ALA A 171 -0.91 -14.93 5.72
C ALA A 171 -0.08 -16.22 5.97
N GLY A 172 1.26 -16.13 6.04
CA GLY A 172 2.16 -17.29 6.12
C GLY A 172 3.00 -17.58 4.87
N CYS A 173 2.48 -17.27 3.68
CA CYS A 173 3.17 -17.44 2.39
C CYS A 173 2.86 -16.26 1.44
N GLY A 174 3.32 -15.07 1.80
CA GLY A 174 3.13 -13.85 1.01
C GLY A 174 4.44 -13.29 0.48
N SER A 175 4.37 -12.60 -0.65
CA SER A 175 5.50 -11.94 -1.31
C SER A 175 5.05 -10.59 -1.86
N ASP A 176 5.97 -9.65 -2.06
CA ASP A 176 5.64 -8.34 -2.62
C ASP A 176 6.18 -8.21 -4.04
N VAL A 177 5.34 -7.68 -4.92
CA VAL A 177 5.63 -7.46 -6.35
C VAL A 177 5.67 -5.99 -6.68
N LEU A 178 6.46 -5.62 -7.69
CA LEU A 178 6.66 -4.25 -8.12
C LEU A 178 6.34 -4.08 -9.61
N TYR A 179 5.68 -2.98 -9.93
CA TYR A 179 5.34 -2.53 -11.27
C TYR A 179 5.72 -1.06 -11.43
N GLN A 180 6.03 -0.65 -12.66
CA GLN A 180 6.26 0.75 -13.02
C GLN A 180 5.28 1.18 -14.10
N TYR A 181 4.55 2.25 -13.85
CA TYR A 181 3.77 2.99 -14.83
C TYR A 181 4.64 4.02 -15.53
N CYS A 182 4.72 3.94 -16.85
CA CYS A 182 5.41 4.91 -17.68
C CYS A 182 4.40 5.99 -18.14
N SER A 183 4.61 7.21 -17.66
CA SER A 183 3.77 8.38 -17.98
C SER A 183 3.70 8.69 -19.48
N ARG A 184 4.74 8.37 -20.24
CA ARG A 184 4.84 8.69 -21.68
C ARG A 184 3.92 7.85 -22.56
N ASN A 185 3.62 6.61 -22.16
CA ASN A 185 2.78 5.71 -22.93
C ASN A 185 1.53 5.25 -22.16
N ALA A 186 1.36 5.70 -20.92
CA ALA A 186 0.25 5.39 -20.04
C ALA A 186 0.05 3.87 -19.79
N THR A 187 1.15 3.13 -19.63
CA THR A 187 1.12 1.68 -19.37
C THR A 187 2.02 1.27 -18.21
N TYR A 188 1.65 0.20 -17.52
CA TYR A 188 2.48 -0.50 -16.55
C TYR A 188 3.35 -1.57 -17.22
N SER A 189 4.56 -1.73 -16.70
CA SER A 189 5.42 -2.90 -16.88
C SER A 189 5.66 -3.58 -15.53
N PHE A 190 5.66 -4.91 -15.53
CA PHE A 190 6.07 -5.69 -14.36
C PHE A 190 7.59 -5.60 -14.18
N ILE A 191 8.05 -5.23 -12.99
CA ILE A 191 9.47 -5.26 -12.63
C ILE A 191 9.82 -6.64 -12.10
N GLY A 192 9.10 -7.10 -11.07
CA GLY A 192 9.33 -8.42 -10.48
C GLY A 192 8.84 -8.56 -9.05
N GLN A 193 8.98 -9.76 -8.50
CA GLN A 193 8.82 -10.03 -7.08
C GLN A 193 10.09 -9.58 -6.35
N HIS A 194 10.00 -8.51 -5.57
CA HIS A 194 11.17 -7.88 -4.95
C HIS A 194 11.44 -8.37 -3.53
N LEU A 195 10.40 -8.82 -2.82
CA LEU A 195 10.52 -9.51 -1.53
C LEU A 195 9.81 -10.86 -1.61
N THR A 196 10.48 -11.92 -1.16
CA THR A 196 9.90 -13.27 -1.09
C THR A 196 9.71 -13.70 0.37
N GLY A 197 8.53 -14.21 0.70
CA GLY A 197 8.29 -14.95 1.93
C GLY A 197 8.55 -16.45 1.75
N VAL A 198 9.20 -17.08 2.72
CA VAL A 198 9.43 -18.54 2.80
C VAL A 198 9.17 -18.99 4.23
N ASP A 199 8.08 -19.73 4.46
CA ASP A 199 7.55 -20.01 5.81
C ASP A 199 7.41 -18.73 6.67
N ASN A 200 7.18 -17.60 6.01
CA ASN A 200 6.98 -16.29 6.59
C ASN A 200 6.39 -15.33 5.53
N ASN A 201 6.03 -14.13 6.00
CA ASN A 201 5.63 -13.00 5.16
C ASN A 201 6.46 -11.76 5.45
N PRO A 202 7.04 -11.10 4.44
CA PRO A 202 7.47 -9.72 4.59
C PRO A 202 6.23 -8.82 4.65
N TYR A 203 6.20 -7.93 5.64
CA TYR A 203 5.21 -6.88 5.78
C TYR A 203 5.91 -5.53 5.76
N ILE A 204 5.84 -4.85 4.62
CA ILE A 204 6.56 -3.60 4.41
C ILE A 204 5.97 -2.46 5.26
N ASN A 205 6.83 -1.67 5.89
CA ASN A 205 6.41 -0.44 6.57
C ASN A 205 6.17 0.67 5.53
N GLY A 206 6.96 0.71 4.46
CA GLY A 206 6.80 1.63 3.34
C GLY A 206 7.78 1.34 2.19
N LEU A 207 7.64 2.11 1.13
CA LEU A 207 8.55 2.16 -0.01
C LEU A 207 8.73 3.63 -0.35
N ASP A 208 9.90 4.18 -0.04
CA ASP A 208 10.20 5.59 -0.27
C ASP A 208 11.24 5.75 -1.37
N HIS A 209 11.20 6.89 -2.06
CA HIS A 209 12.20 7.24 -3.06
C HIS A 209 12.85 8.58 -2.73
N HIS A 210 14.17 8.60 -2.63
CA HIS A 210 14.95 9.82 -2.43
C HIS A 210 16.23 9.79 -3.24
N ASN A 211 16.54 10.88 -3.95
CA ASN A 211 17.78 11.05 -4.73
C ASN A 211 18.15 9.86 -5.64
N GLY A 212 17.17 9.24 -6.29
CA GLY A 212 17.39 8.11 -7.21
C GLY A 212 17.43 6.74 -6.53
N ARG A 213 17.20 6.68 -5.22
CA ARG A 213 17.24 5.44 -4.43
C ARG A 213 15.86 5.10 -3.88
N LEU A 214 15.41 3.88 -4.10
CA LEU A 214 14.30 3.27 -3.39
C LEU A 214 14.77 2.70 -2.06
N HIS A 215 14.02 2.96 -1.00
CA HIS A 215 14.26 2.44 0.34
C HIS A 215 13.05 1.63 0.79
N ILE A 216 13.28 0.39 1.22
CA ILE A 216 12.24 -0.48 1.72
C ILE A 216 12.63 -1.03 3.08
N THR A 217 11.65 -1.03 3.99
CA THR A 217 11.80 -1.64 5.30
C THR A 217 10.60 -2.52 5.59
N TRP A 218 10.83 -3.59 6.34
CA TRP A 218 9.77 -4.55 6.63
C TRP A 218 10.01 -5.33 7.92
N THR A 219 8.93 -5.91 8.42
CA THR A 219 8.92 -6.93 9.47
C THR A 219 8.57 -8.27 8.85
N TYR A 220 9.13 -9.37 9.34
CA TYR A 220 8.64 -10.69 8.97
C TYR A 220 7.55 -11.16 9.93
N ARG A 221 6.52 -11.85 9.42
CA ARG A 221 5.64 -12.68 10.25
C ARG A 221 5.87 -14.14 9.92
N GLY A 222 6.29 -14.92 10.89
CA GLY A 222 6.56 -16.34 10.67
C GLY A 222 5.28 -17.14 10.47
N PHE A 223 5.35 -18.14 9.60
CA PHE A 223 4.25 -19.06 9.35
C PHE A 223 4.01 -19.99 10.55
N VAL A 224 2.74 -20.24 10.82
CA VAL A 224 2.22 -21.26 11.72
C VAL A 224 1.15 -22.03 10.95
N TRP A 225 1.39 -23.32 10.74
CA TRP A 225 0.39 -24.21 10.12
C TRP A 225 -0.83 -24.33 11.04
N TYR A 226 -2.00 -24.44 10.42
CA TYR A 226 -3.26 -24.64 11.12
C TYR A 226 -4.19 -25.57 10.32
N GLU A 227 -5.11 -26.23 11.01
CA GLU A 227 -6.09 -27.09 10.37
C GLU A 227 -7.03 -26.29 9.45
N GLY A 228 -6.99 -26.61 8.16
CA GLY A 228 -7.68 -25.90 7.09
C GLY A 228 -6.75 -25.07 6.18
N TRP A 229 -5.45 -24.96 6.48
CA TRP A 229 -4.50 -24.23 5.62
C TRP A 229 -4.50 -24.72 4.18
N ASP A 230 -4.50 -26.04 3.99
CA ASP A 230 -4.46 -26.69 2.66
C ASP A 230 -5.82 -26.66 1.93
N ASP A 231 -6.88 -26.15 2.57
CA ASP A 231 -8.19 -25.96 1.93
C ASP A 231 -8.23 -24.60 1.23
N PRO A 232 -8.39 -24.55 -0.11
CA PRO A 232 -8.45 -23.29 -0.84
C PRO A 232 -9.67 -22.44 -0.45
N LEU A 233 -10.71 -23.03 0.13
CA LEU A 233 -11.93 -22.33 0.58
C LEU A 233 -11.85 -21.84 2.04
N ASP A 234 -10.83 -22.24 2.81
CA ASP A 234 -10.66 -21.77 4.17
C ASP A 234 -10.26 -20.29 4.19
N VAL A 235 -10.97 -19.50 5.00
CA VAL A 235 -10.77 -18.05 5.14
C VAL A 235 -10.19 -17.66 6.49
N LYS A 236 -9.71 -18.60 7.32
CA LYS A 236 -9.16 -18.27 8.66
C LYS A 236 -7.92 -17.37 8.54
N HIS A 237 -7.13 -17.55 7.48
CA HIS A 237 -6.01 -16.67 7.14
C HIS A 237 -6.44 -15.22 6.84
N LYS A 238 -7.72 -14.99 6.50
CA LYS A 238 -8.30 -13.65 6.30
C LYS A 238 -8.83 -13.01 7.58
N SER A 239 -8.79 -13.70 8.72
CA SER A 239 -9.25 -13.08 9.98
C SER A 239 -8.17 -12.18 10.57
N GLN A 240 -8.58 -11.04 11.14
CA GLN A 240 -7.68 -10.05 11.77
C GLN A 240 -6.78 -10.67 12.86
N ALA A 241 -7.31 -11.64 13.61
CA ALA A 241 -6.59 -12.40 14.65
C ALA A 241 -6.39 -13.87 14.23
N GLY A 242 -6.18 -14.12 12.93
CA GLY A 242 -6.03 -15.46 12.40
C GLY A 242 -4.84 -16.23 12.98
N PRO A 243 -4.70 -17.51 12.61
CA PRO A 243 -3.70 -18.43 13.16
C PRO A 243 -2.24 -17.97 12.95
N ASN A 244 -2.03 -17.02 12.03
CA ASN A 244 -0.77 -16.33 11.80
C ASN A 244 -0.88 -14.90 12.34
N GLY A 245 -0.96 -14.76 13.68
CA GLY A 245 -1.13 -13.49 14.37
C GLY A 245 0.16 -12.68 14.53
N ALA A 246 0.02 -11.46 15.05
CA ALA A 246 1.13 -10.51 15.21
C ALA A 246 2.20 -10.98 16.22
N GLU A 247 1.88 -11.91 17.11
CA GLU A 247 2.85 -12.56 18.01
C GLU A 247 3.96 -13.30 17.25
N ASN A 248 3.71 -13.65 15.99
CA ASN A 248 4.71 -14.27 15.11
C ASN A 248 5.57 -13.27 14.34
N ASN A 249 5.41 -11.96 14.57
CA ASN A 249 6.25 -10.94 13.98
C ASN A 249 7.68 -10.98 14.56
N TYR A 250 8.69 -10.81 13.71
CA TYR A 250 10.10 -10.81 14.10
C TYR A 250 10.95 -10.03 13.09
N ASN A 251 12.09 -9.55 13.58
CA ASN A 251 13.09 -8.74 12.88
C ASN A 251 12.55 -7.44 12.26
N LEU A 252 13.42 -6.44 12.20
CA LEU A 252 13.27 -5.30 11.29
C LEU A 252 14.35 -5.36 10.24
N CYS A 253 13.93 -5.31 9.00
CA CYS A 253 14.78 -5.51 7.84
C CYS A 253 14.81 -4.27 6.95
N TYR A 254 15.88 -4.13 6.19
CA TYR A 254 16.13 -3.01 5.30
C TYR A 254 16.87 -3.46 4.03
N ALA A 255 16.45 -2.90 2.91
CA ALA A 255 17.15 -2.96 1.63
C ALA A 255 16.88 -1.69 0.83
N PHE A 256 17.71 -1.44 -0.18
CA PHE A 256 17.53 -0.33 -1.09
C PHE A 256 17.86 -0.72 -2.53
N SER A 257 17.40 0.07 -3.49
CA SER A 257 17.70 -0.09 -4.91
C SER A 257 18.06 1.26 -5.53
N ASP A 258 19.11 1.30 -6.37
CA ASP A 258 19.56 2.50 -7.09
C ASP A 258 19.01 2.57 -8.53
N ASP A 259 18.18 1.60 -8.92
CA ASP A 259 17.73 1.35 -10.30
C ASP A 259 16.24 0.97 -10.34
N LEU A 260 15.45 1.61 -9.47
CA LEU A 260 13.98 1.48 -9.39
C LEU A 260 13.46 0.06 -9.16
N GLY A 261 14.21 -0.72 -8.40
CA GLY A 261 13.82 -2.04 -7.92
C GLY A 261 14.36 -3.19 -8.76
N ILE A 262 15.27 -2.95 -9.71
CA ILE A 262 15.89 -4.02 -10.51
C ILE A 262 16.98 -4.74 -9.70
N THR A 263 17.88 -4.00 -9.05
CA THR A 263 18.93 -4.54 -8.19
C THR A 263 18.71 -4.06 -6.75
N TRP A 264 18.70 -4.99 -5.80
CA TRP A 264 18.55 -4.71 -4.38
C TRP A 264 19.85 -4.92 -3.62
N LYS A 265 20.17 -3.99 -2.72
CA LYS A 265 21.33 -4.02 -1.84
C LYS A 265 20.91 -3.92 -0.37
N ASN A 266 21.66 -4.55 0.52
CA ASN A 266 21.47 -4.40 1.96
C ASN A 266 22.12 -3.11 2.49
N GLY A 267 21.97 -2.84 3.80
CA GLY A 267 22.53 -1.65 4.47
C GLY A 267 24.07 -1.53 4.42
N HIS A 268 24.78 -2.55 3.93
CA HIS A 268 26.24 -2.56 3.76
C HIS A 268 26.66 -2.44 2.29
N ASN A 269 25.76 -2.00 1.39
CA ASN A 269 25.98 -1.91 -0.07
C ASN A 269 26.27 -3.26 -0.77
N VAL A 270 25.93 -4.39 -0.14
CA VAL A 270 26.09 -5.71 -0.77
C VAL A 270 24.82 -6.03 -1.56
N VAL A 271 24.96 -6.41 -2.83
CA VAL A 271 23.84 -6.88 -3.66
C VAL A 271 23.27 -8.17 -3.07
N VAL A 272 21.96 -8.17 -2.81
CA VAL A 272 21.22 -9.32 -2.26
C VAL A 272 20.23 -9.93 -3.24
N ALA A 273 19.86 -9.19 -4.29
CA ALA A 273 19.04 -9.70 -5.39
C ALA A 273 19.21 -8.87 -6.67
N ASP A 274 19.15 -9.53 -7.81
CA ASP A 274 18.98 -8.96 -9.14
C ASP A 274 17.72 -9.57 -9.80
N ILE A 275 16.66 -8.76 -9.86
CA ILE A 275 15.35 -9.15 -10.39
C ILE A 275 15.43 -9.51 -11.88
N SER A 276 16.35 -8.88 -12.63
CA SER A 276 16.56 -9.20 -14.05
C SER A 276 17.07 -10.62 -14.27
N GLN A 277 17.66 -11.22 -13.23
CA GLN A 277 18.13 -12.61 -13.19
C GLN A 277 17.13 -13.56 -12.53
N GLY A 278 15.90 -13.10 -12.26
CA GLY A 278 14.87 -13.88 -11.58
C GLY A 278 15.13 -14.10 -10.08
N GLN A 279 15.97 -13.27 -9.46
CA GLN A 279 16.20 -13.31 -8.02
C GLN A 279 15.19 -12.43 -7.27
N SER A 280 15.14 -12.57 -5.95
CA SER A 280 14.33 -11.73 -5.05
C SER A 280 15.04 -11.64 -3.70
N VAL A 281 14.74 -10.63 -2.89
CA VAL A 281 15.27 -10.56 -1.52
C VAL A 281 14.62 -11.67 -0.69
N MET A 282 15.43 -12.64 -0.28
CA MET A 282 15.00 -13.80 0.52
C MET A 282 15.21 -13.58 2.03
N PRO A 283 14.44 -14.25 2.91
CA PRO A 283 14.50 -14.04 4.36
C PRO A 283 15.82 -14.39 5.05
N ASP A 284 16.64 -15.22 4.42
CA ASP A 284 17.92 -15.71 4.93
C ASP A 284 19.14 -14.94 4.38
N MET A 285 18.93 -13.89 3.57
CA MET A 285 20.01 -13.11 2.99
C MET A 285 20.79 -12.35 4.07
N ALA A 286 22.12 -12.45 4.02
CA ALA A 286 22.98 -11.80 4.99
C ALA A 286 22.87 -10.27 4.93
N GLY A 287 22.76 -9.63 6.10
CA GLY A 287 22.81 -8.17 6.26
C GLY A 287 21.51 -7.41 5.96
N ILE A 288 20.41 -8.10 5.64
CA ILE A 288 19.09 -7.44 5.51
C ILE A 288 18.46 -7.10 6.87
N VAL A 289 18.79 -7.84 7.94
CA VAL A 289 18.27 -7.59 9.28
C VAL A 289 19.01 -6.39 9.89
N ALA A 290 18.31 -5.26 10.01
CA ALA A 290 18.80 -4.05 10.66
C ALA A 290 18.70 -4.17 12.20
N PHE A 291 17.58 -4.69 12.70
CA PHE A 291 17.39 -4.98 14.12
C PHE A 291 16.85 -6.39 14.31
N SER A 292 17.55 -7.19 15.11
CA SER A 292 17.08 -8.51 15.51
C SER A 292 16.03 -8.35 16.61
N ILE A 293 14.79 -8.73 16.31
CA ILE A 293 13.67 -8.65 17.25
C ILE A 293 12.99 -10.03 17.28
N PRO A 294 12.94 -10.73 18.43
CA PRO A 294 12.35 -12.06 18.49
C PRO A 294 10.82 -12.02 18.35
N LYS A 295 10.24 -13.16 17.98
CA LYS A 295 8.79 -13.41 18.12
C LYS A 295 8.33 -13.20 19.56
N ASN A 296 7.03 -12.98 19.75
CA ASN A 296 6.40 -12.71 21.06
C ASN A 296 6.92 -11.44 21.77
N SER A 297 7.59 -10.54 21.04
CA SER A 297 8.00 -9.22 21.52
C SER A 297 6.90 -8.17 21.44
N GLY A 298 5.72 -8.52 20.94
CA GLY A 298 4.66 -7.56 20.65
C GLY A 298 4.97 -6.63 19.47
N LEU A 299 5.92 -7.02 18.61
CA LEU A 299 6.25 -6.29 17.38
C LEU A 299 5.02 -6.18 16.46
N ILE A 300 4.68 -4.96 16.03
CA ILE A 300 3.62 -4.72 15.05
C ILE A 300 4.22 -4.38 13.68
N ASN A 301 3.60 -4.93 12.63
CA ASN A 301 4.00 -4.77 11.24
C ASN A 301 3.15 -3.70 10.52
N GLN A 302 3.63 -3.22 9.36
CA GLN A 302 2.96 -2.21 8.51
C GLN A 302 2.60 -0.92 9.25
N GLU A 303 3.58 -0.36 9.95
CA GLU A 303 3.47 0.95 10.57
C GLU A 303 3.85 2.03 9.55
N SER A 304 5.05 2.60 9.62
CA SER A 304 5.48 3.62 8.66
C SER A 304 7.00 3.76 8.59
N GLN A 305 7.49 4.35 7.51
CA GLN A 305 8.87 4.80 7.35
C GLN A 305 8.89 6.17 6.66
N ALA A 306 10.04 6.83 6.73
CA ALA A 306 10.36 8.01 5.94
C ALA A 306 11.86 8.05 5.65
N VAL A 307 12.24 8.75 4.58
CA VAL A 307 13.63 9.04 4.24
C VAL A 307 13.87 10.54 4.37
N ASP A 308 14.87 10.94 5.14
CA ASP A 308 15.22 12.35 5.32
C ASP A 308 16.01 12.91 4.12
N LEU A 309 16.29 14.21 4.15
CA LEU A 309 16.96 14.91 3.04
C LEU A 309 18.40 14.45 2.83
N GLU A 310 19.04 13.93 3.88
CA GLU A 310 20.40 13.37 3.87
C GLU A 310 20.42 11.89 3.43
N GLY A 311 19.26 11.26 3.26
CA GLY A 311 19.11 9.84 2.89
C GLY A 311 19.09 8.88 4.08
N GLY A 312 18.95 9.38 5.30
CA GLY A 312 18.70 8.60 6.50
C GLY A 312 17.30 8.00 6.47
N VAL A 313 17.21 6.71 6.77
CA VAL A 313 15.94 5.96 6.81
C VAL A 313 15.44 5.89 8.24
N HIS A 314 14.23 6.38 8.46
CA HIS A 314 13.55 6.38 9.74
C HIS A 314 12.37 5.41 9.66
N MET A 315 12.22 4.56 10.65
CA MET A 315 11.11 3.63 10.77
C MET A 315 10.42 3.86 12.10
N LEU A 316 9.09 3.74 12.11
CA LEU A 316 8.32 3.66 13.33
C LEU A 316 7.81 2.23 13.47
N ASN A 317 8.18 1.54 14.55
CA ASN A 317 7.55 0.27 14.93
C ASN A 317 7.23 0.27 16.42
N ARG A 318 6.43 -0.70 16.86
CA ARG A 318 6.03 -0.82 18.27
C ARG A 318 6.37 -2.21 18.75
N GLN A 319 6.88 -2.30 19.98
CA GLN A 319 7.04 -3.56 20.69
C GLN A 319 6.45 -3.44 22.11
N THR A 320 6.30 -4.59 22.76
CA THR A 320 5.90 -4.68 24.17
C THR A 320 7.10 -5.19 24.97
N ASP A 321 7.74 -4.31 25.74
CA ASP A 321 8.79 -4.68 26.67
C ASP A 321 8.19 -4.87 28.07
N PHE A 322 8.25 -6.11 28.60
CA PHE A 322 7.91 -6.41 30.01
C PHE A 322 6.57 -5.84 30.52
N GLY A 323 5.54 -5.82 29.68
CA GLY A 323 4.21 -5.31 30.06
C GLY A 323 4.02 -3.79 29.91
N LEU A 324 5.02 -3.07 29.40
CA LEU A 324 4.92 -1.67 28.99
C LEU A 324 5.07 -1.57 27.46
N ARG A 325 4.14 -0.86 26.81
CA ARG A 325 4.21 -0.60 25.35
C ARG A 325 5.25 0.49 25.09
N THR A 326 6.29 0.17 24.33
CA THR A 326 7.36 1.10 23.93
C THR A 326 7.28 1.33 22.41
N GLN A 327 7.21 2.60 22.00
CA GLN A 327 7.36 3.02 20.60
C GLN A 327 8.83 3.31 20.34
N PHE A 328 9.37 2.89 19.20
CA PHE A 328 10.76 3.14 18.83
C PHE A 328 10.92 3.43 17.35
#